data_AF-A0A535FGY2-F1
#
_entry.id   AF-A0A535FGY2-F1
#
_cell.length_a   1.000
_cell.length_b   1.000
_cell.length_c   1.000
_cell.angle_alpha   90.00
_cell.angle_beta   90.00
_cell.angle_gamma   90.00
#
_symmetry.space_group_name_H-M   'P 1'
#
loop_
_entity.id
_entity.type
_entity.pdbx_description
1 polymer ?
#
loop_
_entity_poly.entity_id
_entity_poly.type
_entity_poly.pdbx_seq_one_letter_code
_entity_poly.pdbx_strand_id
1 'polypeptide(L)'
;MAHNEVAGSEQSLIARSASAQRSVEVLGAFPVRLQRLDVARHIAVTPDGKRYVIASFDDTRLGNGYITAIYPQQNGYLTLMRLVVCEIYSKTPEEAVQKHVHCIQAIQQGKVSALVQSLHK
;
A
#
# COMPACT_ATOMS: atom_id res chain seq x y z
N MET A 1 33.80 -46.41 -20.91
CA MET A 1 34.33 -45.07 -21.22
C MET A 1 33.40 -44.48 -22.28
N ALA A 2 32.70 -43.36 -22.14
CA ALA A 2 32.85 -42.19 -21.27
C ALA A 2 31.49 -41.68 -20.74
N HIS A 3 31.58 -40.86 -19.69
CA HIS A 3 30.55 -40.22 -18.88
C HIS A 3 30.03 -38.88 -19.46
N ASN A 4 28.91 -38.41 -18.88
CA ASN A 4 28.41 -37.02 -18.75
C ASN A 4 27.69 -36.39 -19.96
N GLU A 5 26.67 -35.53 -19.83
CA GLU A 5 25.94 -34.95 -18.68
C GLU A 5 24.66 -34.22 -19.19
N VAL A 6 23.60 -34.28 -18.37
CA VAL A 6 22.73 -33.18 -17.89
C VAL A 6 21.83 -32.40 -18.88
N ALA A 7 20.53 -32.70 -18.73
CA ALA A 7 19.39 -31.80 -18.53
C ALA A 7 19.33 -30.48 -19.34
N GLY A 8 18.60 -30.52 -20.46
CA GLY A 8 18.13 -29.35 -21.17
C GLY A 8 16.92 -28.69 -20.49
N SER A 9 17.22 -27.68 -19.68
CA SER A 9 16.46 -26.42 -19.57
C SER A 9 14.94 -26.48 -19.36
N GLU A 10 14.51 -27.02 -18.21
CA GLU A 10 13.34 -26.47 -17.51
C GLU A 10 13.74 -25.17 -16.77
N GLN A 11 14.27 -24.20 -17.51
CA GLN A 11 14.57 -22.87 -16.97
C GLN A 11 13.26 -22.11 -16.75
N SER A 12 12.65 -22.44 -15.61
CA SER A 12 12.27 -21.47 -14.60
C SER A 12 11.33 -20.37 -15.10
N LEU A 13 10.04 -20.71 -15.18
CA LEU A 13 8.95 -19.75 -15.03
C LEU A 13 8.81 -19.27 -13.57
N ILE A 14 9.90 -19.22 -12.80
CA ILE A 14 9.89 -18.80 -11.40
C ILE A 14 9.63 -17.30 -11.38
N ALA A 15 8.39 -17.00 -10.99
CA ALA A 15 7.82 -15.71 -10.59
C ALA A 15 8.82 -14.55 -10.63
N ARG A 16 8.60 -13.63 -11.59
CA ARG A 16 9.20 -12.29 -11.53
C ARG A 16 8.96 -11.75 -10.12
N SER A 17 10.08 -11.59 -9.46
CA SER A 17 10.30 -11.47 -8.04
C SER A 17 9.25 -10.56 -7.40
N ALA A 18 8.57 -11.07 -6.38
CA ALA A 18 8.04 -10.19 -5.35
C ALA A 18 9.20 -9.26 -4.97
N SER A 19 9.11 -7.98 -5.32
CA SER A 19 10.07 -6.97 -4.89
C SER A 19 10.26 -7.18 -3.40
N ALA A 20 11.50 -7.36 -2.93
CA ALA A 20 11.78 -7.50 -1.50
C ALA A 20 11.06 -6.36 -0.77
N GLN A 21 9.94 -6.71 -0.13
CA GLN A 21 8.90 -5.77 0.24
C GLN A 21 9.39 -5.09 1.52
N ARG A 22 10.21 -4.05 1.37
CA ARG A 22 10.75 -3.30 2.49
C ARG A 22 9.57 -2.63 3.20
N SER A 23 9.30 -3.08 4.42
CA SER A 23 8.35 -2.40 5.30
C SER A 23 8.84 -0.99 5.55
N VAL A 24 8.07 0.00 5.12
CA VAL A 24 8.33 1.41 5.41
C VAL A 24 7.94 1.64 6.87
N GLU A 25 8.87 2.08 7.70
CA GLU A 25 8.56 2.49 9.07
C GLU A 25 8.05 3.93 9.09
N VAL A 26 6.93 4.15 9.77
CA VAL A 26 6.34 5.49 9.91
C VAL A 26 6.04 5.76 11.38
N LEU A 27 6.66 6.80 11.93
CA LEU A 27 6.54 7.15 13.34
C LEU A 27 5.06 7.40 13.73
N GLY A 28 4.62 6.76 14.81
CA GLY A 28 3.27 6.93 15.35
C GLY A 28 2.16 6.29 14.50
N ALA A 29 2.49 5.46 13.52
CA ALA A 29 1.53 4.65 12.77
C ALA A 29 1.80 3.16 12.99
N PHE A 30 0.74 2.37 13.14
CA PHE A 30 0.88 0.93 13.39
C PHE A 30 1.09 0.20 12.06
N PRO A 31 2.16 -0.59 11.89
CA PRO A 31 2.35 -1.39 10.69
C PRO A 31 1.27 -2.47 10.61
N VAL A 32 0.80 -2.73 9.40
CA VAL A 32 -0.15 -3.83 9.12
C VAL A 32 0.56 -4.85 8.23
N ARG A 33 0.26 -6.13 8.45
CA ARG A 33 0.73 -7.19 7.56
C ARG A 33 0.34 -6.87 6.12
N LEU A 34 1.35 -6.81 5.24
CA LEU A 34 1.14 -6.50 3.85
C LEU A 34 0.39 -7.64 3.15
N GLN A 35 -0.57 -7.28 2.32
CA GLN A 35 -1.28 -8.17 1.41
C GLN A 35 -0.51 -8.27 0.09
N ARG A 36 -0.94 -9.19 -0.78
CA ARG A 36 -0.38 -9.29 -2.13
C ARG A 36 -0.57 -7.94 -2.85
N LEU A 37 0.48 -7.49 -3.55
CA LEU A 37 0.56 -6.22 -4.27
C LEU A 37 0.69 -4.97 -3.38
N ASP A 38 0.57 -5.07 -2.06
CA ASP A 38 0.82 -3.92 -1.20
C ASP A 38 2.27 -3.45 -1.35
N VAL A 39 2.47 -2.15 -1.40
CA VAL A 39 3.78 -1.51 -1.23
C VAL A 39 3.95 -1.07 0.22
N ALA A 40 2.87 -0.56 0.86
CA ALA A 40 2.87 -0.17 2.26
C ALA A 40 1.44 -0.24 2.83
N ARG A 41 1.31 -0.57 4.13
CA ARG A 41 0.03 -0.55 4.84
C ARG A 41 0.21 -0.20 6.31
N HIS A 42 -0.54 0.80 6.77
CA HIS A 42 -0.50 1.28 8.15
C HIS A 42 -1.89 1.60 8.68
N ILE A 43 -2.01 1.62 10.01
CA ILE A 43 -3.10 2.30 10.71
C ILE A 43 -2.56 3.61 11.29
N ALA A 44 -3.15 4.73 10.90
CA ALA A 44 -2.91 6.03 11.53
C ALA A 44 -4.10 6.41 12.41
N VAL A 45 -3.82 7.13 13.49
CA VAL A 45 -4.82 7.61 14.44
C VAL A 45 -4.80 9.13 14.43
N THR A 46 -5.97 9.74 14.29
CA THR A 46 -6.15 11.19 14.41
C THR A 46 -6.06 11.65 15.87
N PRO A 47 -5.87 12.96 16.14
CA PRO A 47 -5.87 13.48 17.50
C PRO A 47 -7.17 13.22 18.28
N ASP A 48 -8.31 13.14 17.59
CA ASP A 48 -9.63 12.79 18.19
C ASP A 48 -9.86 11.27 18.33
N GLY A 49 -8.82 10.45 18.10
CA GLY A 49 -8.83 9.00 18.34
C GLY A 49 -9.44 8.16 17.22
N LYS A 50 -9.90 8.77 16.11
CA LYS A 50 -10.40 8.04 14.95
C LYS A 50 -9.25 7.33 14.24
N ARG A 51 -9.52 6.11 13.77
CA ARG A 51 -8.53 5.27 13.11
C ARG A 51 -8.78 5.19 11.61
N TYR A 52 -7.71 5.21 10.84
CA TYR A 52 -7.74 5.06 9.39
C TYR A 52 -6.70 4.04 8.97
N VAL A 53 -7.08 3.15 8.05
CA VAL A 53 -6.13 2.31 7.33
C VAL A 53 -5.69 3.05 6.09
N ILE A 54 -4.39 3.15 5.89
CA ILE A 54 -3.78 3.63 4.65
C ILE A 54 -3.15 2.43 3.98
N ALA A 55 -3.48 2.19 2.72
CA ALA A 55 -2.89 1.12 1.92
C ALA A 55 -2.40 1.68 0.59
N SER A 56 -1.14 1.42 0.27
CA SER A 56 -0.57 1.69 -1.04
C SER A 56 -0.29 0.37 -1.74
N PHE A 57 -0.74 0.21 -2.98
CA PHE A 57 -0.64 -1.06 -3.70
C PHE A 57 -0.43 -0.86 -5.20
N ASP A 58 0.17 -1.87 -5.82
CA ASP A 58 0.39 -1.96 -7.27
C ASP A 58 -0.91 -2.36 -7.97
N ASP A 59 -1.43 -1.46 -8.80
CA ASP A 59 -2.59 -1.68 -9.66
C ASP A 59 -2.25 -1.48 -11.15
N THR A 60 -0.96 -1.61 -11.50
CA THR A 60 -0.46 -1.41 -12.86
C THR A 60 -1.08 -2.37 -13.87
N ARG A 61 -1.46 -3.57 -13.43
CA ARG A 61 -2.12 -4.59 -14.26
C ARG A 61 -3.51 -4.16 -14.75
N LEU A 62 -4.16 -3.24 -14.04
CA LEU A 62 -5.44 -2.66 -14.43
C LEU A 62 -5.28 -1.28 -15.11
N GLY A 63 -4.04 -0.81 -15.31
CA GLY A 63 -3.74 0.46 -15.96
C GLY A 63 -3.74 1.68 -15.03
N ASN A 64 -3.98 1.50 -13.73
CA ASN A 64 -4.10 2.61 -12.78
C ASN A 64 -2.77 3.06 -12.15
N GLY A 65 -1.68 2.33 -12.40
CA GLY A 65 -0.40 2.59 -11.74
C GLY A 65 -0.40 2.09 -10.31
N TYR A 66 0.07 2.92 -9.37
CA TYR A 66 0.03 2.62 -7.94
C TYR A 66 -1.03 3.48 -7.26
N ILE A 67 -1.80 2.88 -6.37
CA ILE A 67 -2.89 3.57 -5.66
C ILE A 67 -2.56 3.63 -4.18
N THR A 68 -2.69 4.82 -3.58
CA THR A 68 -2.72 5.03 -2.13
C THR A 68 -4.15 5.36 -1.72
N ALA A 69 -4.79 4.46 -0.98
CA ALA A 69 -6.19 4.59 -0.54
C ALA A 69 -6.28 4.73 0.99
N ILE A 70 -7.23 5.56 1.43
CA ILE A 70 -7.54 5.79 2.85
C ILE A 70 -8.91 5.21 3.18
N TYR A 71 -8.99 4.39 4.23
CA TYR A 71 -10.22 3.76 4.69
C TYR A 71 -10.48 4.13 6.15
N PRO A 72 -11.69 4.57 6.54
CA PRO A 72 -12.03 4.76 7.94
C PRO A 72 -12.18 3.39 8.60
N GLN A 73 -11.58 3.20 9.77
CA GLN A 73 -11.76 1.99 10.57
C GLN A 73 -12.90 2.21 11.57
N GLN A 74 -14.06 1.63 11.28
CA GLN A 74 -15.23 1.63 12.17
C GLN A 74 -15.40 0.26 12.85
N ASN A 75 -15.80 0.27 14.13
CA ASN A 75 -16.32 -0.87 14.91
C ASN A 75 -15.69 -2.26 14.62
N GLY A 76 -14.37 -2.40 14.74
CA GLY A 76 -13.76 -3.73 14.79
C GLY A 76 -13.63 -4.50 13.46
N TYR A 77 -13.69 -3.82 12.31
CA TYR A 77 -13.35 -4.43 11.01
C TYR A 77 -14.32 -5.54 10.56
N LEU A 78 -15.61 -5.22 10.43
CA LEU A 78 -16.57 -6.06 9.70
C LEU A 78 -16.68 -5.59 8.24
N THR A 79 -15.93 -6.29 7.41
CA THR A 79 -15.82 -6.24 5.95
C THR A 79 -17.16 -6.48 5.26
N LEU A 80 -17.96 -5.45 5.07
CA LEU A 80 -19.02 -5.48 4.04
C LEU A 80 -18.88 -4.36 3.02
N MET A 81 -18.33 -3.19 3.38
CA MET A 81 -18.04 -2.11 2.43
C MET A 81 -16.72 -1.42 2.77
N ARG A 82 -15.79 -1.39 1.80
CA ARG A 82 -14.63 -0.50 1.84
C ARG A 82 -15.08 0.87 1.35
N LEU A 83 -15.56 1.72 2.25
CA LEU A 83 -15.81 3.12 1.93
C LEU A 83 -14.47 3.84 1.88
N VAL A 84 -13.96 4.05 0.67
CA VAL A 84 -12.73 4.79 0.46
C VAL A 84 -13.00 6.27 0.74
N VAL A 85 -12.20 6.89 1.60
CA VAL A 85 -12.25 8.33 1.85
C VAL A 85 -11.69 9.09 0.64
N CYS A 86 -10.54 8.63 0.14
CA CYS A 86 -9.93 9.10 -1.09
C CYS A 86 -8.89 8.10 -1.61
N GLU A 87 -8.57 8.25 -2.89
CA GLU A 87 -7.52 7.54 -3.59
C GLU A 87 -6.55 8.55 -4.21
N ILE A 88 -5.26 8.24 -4.18
CA ILE A 88 -4.22 9.06 -4.79
C ILE A 88 -3.38 8.14 -5.68
N TYR A 89 -3.28 8.50 -6.96
CA TYR A 89 -2.62 7.71 -7.99
C TYR A 89 -1.17 8.14 -8.17
N SER A 90 -0.29 7.18 -8.43
CA SER A 90 1.16 7.36 -8.65
C SER A 90 1.63 6.50 -9.81
N LYS A 91 2.75 6.89 -10.43
CA LYS A 91 3.34 6.11 -11.52
C LYS A 91 4.37 5.11 -11.02
N THR A 92 5.00 5.37 -9.88
CA THR A 92 6.07 4.55 -9.31
C THR A 92 5.75 4.11 -7.88
N PRO A 93 6.34 3.00 -7.40
CA PRO A 93 6.17 2.57 -6.02
C PRO A 93 6.76 3.58 -5.02
N GLU A 94 7.84 4.29 -5.38
CA GLU A 94 8.46 5.30 -4.54
C GLU A 94 7.53 6.51 -4.33
N GLU A 95 6.89 7.00 -5.39
CA GLU A 95 5.87 8.06 -5.30
C GLU A 95 4.69 7.61 -4.44
N ALA A 96 4.26 6.35 -4.59
CA ALA A 96 3.19 5.77 -3.79
C ALA A 96 3.55 5.77 -2.30
N VAL A 97 4.77 5.38 -1.93
CA VAL A 97 5.29 5.43 -0.55
C VAL A 97 5.36 6.87 -0.02
N GLN A 98 5.84 7.83 -0.81
CA GLN A 98 5.89 9.23 -0.38
C GLN A 98 4.49 9.77 -0.06
N LYS A 99 3.51 9.50 -0.94
CA LYS A 99 2.10 9.87 -0.71
C LYS A 99 1.51 9.11 0.48
N HIS A 100 1.89 7.84 0.68
CA HIS A 100 1.48 7.05 1.83
C HIS A 100 1.87 7.72 3.15
N VAL A 101 3.15 8.10 3.28
CA VAL A 101 3.68 8.79 4.46
C VAL A 101 3.00 10.14 4.63
N HIS A 102 2.80 10.90 3.55
CA HIS A 102 2.08 12.16 3.60
C HIS A 102 0.64 12.00 4.11
N CYS A 103 -0.08 10.98 3.64
CA CYS A 103 -1.44 10.68 4.11
C CYS A 103 -1.46 10.36 5.62
N ILE A 104 -0.51 9.54 6.10
CA ILE A 104 -0.38 9.23 7.52
C ILE A 104 -0.16 10.51 8.34
N GLN A 105 0.76 11.37 7.92
CA GLN A 105 1.05 12.64 8.60
C GLN A 105 -0.19 13.55 8.63
N ALA A 106 -0.92 13.66 7.52
CA ALA A 106 -2.15 14.43 7.46
C ALA A 106 -3.21 13.88 8.43
N ILE A 107 -3.37 12.56 8.52
CA ILE A 107 -4.27 11.90 9.47
C ILE A 107 -3.84 12.20 10.92
N GLN A 108 -2.57 11.97 11.26
CA GLN A 108 -2.03 12.21 12.60
C GLN A 108 -2.15 13.68 13.03
N GLN A 109 -2.17 14.62 12.08
CA GLN A 109 -2.39 16.06 12.33
C GLN A 109 -3.88 16.46 12.36
N GLY A 110 -4.83 15.52 12.17
CA GLY A 110 -6.26 15.80 12.10
C GLY A 110 -6.71 16.52 10.83
N LYS A 111 -5.92 16.46 9.75
CA LYS A 111 -6.12 17.21 8.49
C LYS A 111 -6.73 16.38 7.36
N VAL A 112 -7.44 15.29 7.67
CA VAL A 112 -8.03 14.39 6.66
C VAL A 112 -8.97 15.13 5.71
N SER A 113 -9.86 15.98 6.22
CA SER A 113 -10.79 16.74 5.37
C SER A 113 -10.05 17.70 4.42
N ALA A 114 -8.99 18.36 4.88
CA ALA A 114 -8.18 19.26 4.06
C ALA A 114 -7.43 18.50 2.95
N LEU A 115 -6.90 17.30 3.27
CA LEU A 115 -6.31 16.41 2.28
C LEU A 115 -7.32 16.04 1.18
N VAL A 116 -8.52 15.59 1.55
CA VAL A 116 -9.58 15.25 0.58
C VAL A 116 -9.98 16.45 -0.28
N GLN A 117 -10.08 17.64 0.30
CA GLN A 117 -10.41 18.86 -0.45
C GLN A 117 -9.31 19.24 -1.44
N SER A 118 -8.03 19.00 -1.13
CA SER A 118 -6.92 19.30 -2.06
C SER A 118 -6.89 18.40 -3.30
N LEU A 119 -7.55 17.24 -3.27
CA LEU A 119 -7.58 16.29 -4.38
C LEU A 119 -8.68 16.58 -5.40
N HIS A 120 -9.66 17.43 -5.05
CA HIS A 120 -10.79 17.81 -5.91
C HIS A 120 -10.62 19.18 -6.58
N LYS A 121 -9.43 19.79 -6.46
CA LYS A 121 -9.08 21.05 -7.13
C LYS A 121 -8.33 20.77 -8.42
#